data_AF-A0A8S3XVN0-F1
#
_entry.id   AF-A0A8S3XVN0-F1
#
_cell.length_a   1.000
_cell.length_b   1.000
_cell.length_c   1.000
_cell.angle_alpha   90.00
_cell.angle_beta   90.00
_cell.angle_gamma   90.00
#
_symmetry.space_group_name_H-M   'P 1'
#
loop_
_entity.id
_entity.type
_entity.pdbx_description
1 polymer ?
#
loop_
_entity_poly.entity_id
_entity_poly.type
_entity_poly.pdbx_seq_one_letter_code
_entity_poly.pdbx_strand_id
1 'polypeptide(L)'
;MDFDDFEISREDLSRIDNIEITLLNQSFQKSSDEDNIQLLRPRRRRIILSDSESSETEINRAIQDLAESSSPSTWTDPKGNQRQLIAFTEIPGAPLHMCRLMINKSPAEFYALLVTDDVFNERVKNTNHFAIAKIVNSQEATKCARIRNWAPTNLVEIKKFFGLVLFMGLVKLPKISRLLVQR
;
A
#
# COMPACT_ATOMS: atom_id res chain seq x y z
N MET A 1 22.29 36.63 -23.74
CA MET A 1 22.28 36.80 -22.29
C MET A 1 22.72 35.46 -21.73
N ASP A 2 23.93 35.40 -21.16
CA ASP A 2 24.42 34.20 -20.48
C ASP A 2 23.63 34.01 -19.19
N PHE A 3 23.09 32.81 -19.01
CA PHE A 3 22.30 32.40 -17.84
C PHE A 3 23.14 31.59 -16.83
N ASP A 4 24.47 31.58 -16.98
CA ASP A 4 25.35 30.62 -16.29
C ASP A 4 25.93 31.07 -14.94
N ASP A 5 25.40 32.15 -14.32
CA ASP A 5 26.03 32.72 -13.11
C ASP A 5 25.08 32.87 -11.89
N PHE A 6 24.01 32.06 -11.81
CA PHE A 6 23.22 31.96 -10.58
C PHE A 6 23.74 30.82 -9.69
N GLU A 7 24.85 31.08 -9.00
CA GLU A 7 25.36 30.20 -7.96
C GLU A 7 24.46 30.33 -6.72
N ILE A 8 23.52 29.40 -6.55
CA ILE A 8 22.60 29.37 -5.40
C ILE A 8 23.42 29.16 -4.12
N SER A 9 23.47 30.17 -3.26
CA SER A 9 24.23 30.13 -2.01
C SER A 9 23.55 29.22 -0.98
N ARG A 10 24.32 28.69 -0.02
CA ARG A 10 23.75 27.96 1.14
C ARG A 10 22.75 28.81 1.92
N GLU A 11 22.93 30.12 1.90
CA GLU A 11 22.01 31.08 2.52
C GLU A 11 20.69 31.18 1.74
N ASP A 12 20.72 31.06 0.41
CA ASP A 12 19.49 31.01 -0.38
C ASP A 12 18.74 29.70 -0.13
N LEU A 13 19.47 28.60 0.05
CA LEU A 13 18.90 27.31 0.41
C LEU A 13 18.25 27.30 1.80
N SER A 14 18.87 27.94 2.81
CA SER A 14 18.30 28.04 4.16
C SER A 14 17.05 28.93 4.16
N ARG A 15 17.04 30.00 3.37
CA ARG A 15 15.86 30.86 3.18
C ARG A 15 14.69 30.09 2.56
N ILE A 16 14.96 29.27 1.55
CA ILE A 16 13.93 28.41 0.92
C ILE A 16 13.34 27.44 1.95
N ASP A 17 14.16 26.76 2.74
CA ASP A 17 13.69 25.79 3.74
C ASP A 17 12.81 26.47 4.81
N ASN A 18 13.18 27.67 5.25
CA ASN A 18 12.38 28.44 6.21
C ASN A 18 11.02 28.89 5.62
N ILE A 19 10.99 29.25 4.34
CA ILE A 19 9.75 29.60 3.63
C ILE A 19 8.84 28.37 3.53
N GLU A 20 9.38 27.21 3.18
CA GLU A 20 8.63 25.95 3.07
C GLU A 20 7.97 25.58 4.42
N ILE A 21 8.72 25.65 5.52
CA ILE A 21 8.22 25.40 6.88
C ILE A 21 7.09 26.38 7.24
N THR A 22 7.23 27.65 6.87
CA THR A 22 6.22 28.67 7.14
C THR A 22 4.92 28.41 6.39
N LEU A 23 5.01 28.00 5.12
CA LEU A 23 3.85 27.67 4.29
C LEU A 23 3.12 26.41 4.78
N LEU A 24 3.86 25.38 5.21
CA LEU A 24 3.28 24.20 5.85
C LEU A 24 2.52 24.56 7.13
N ASN A 25 3.11 25.37 8.01
CA ASN A 25 2.44 25.80 9.24
C ASN A 25 1.19 26.64 8.96
N GLN A 26 1.21 27.45 7.90
CA GLN A 26 0.06 28.24 7.49
C GLN A 26 -1.08 27.39 6.90
N SER A 27 -0.77 26.29 6.20
CA SER A 27 -1.80 25.36 5.70
C SER A 27 -2.46 24.59 6.85
N PHE A 28 -1.69 24.20 7.88
CA PHE A 28 -2.24 23.59 9.09
C PHE A 28 -3.16 24.54 9.88
N GLN A 29 -2.89 25.85 9.87
CA GLN A 29 -3.74 26.84 10.55
C GLN A 29 -5.01 27.21 9.76
N LYS A 30 -4.99 27.10 8.42
CA LYS A 30 -6.17 27.38 7.57
C LYS A 30 -7.17 26.22 7.47
N SER A 31 -6.84 25.03 7.97
CA SER A 31 -7.75 23.87 8.00
C SER A 31 -8.75 23.89 9.17
N SER A 32 -8.90 25.03 9.86
CA SER A 32 -9.80 25.21 11.00
C SER A 32 -11.05 26.02 10.63
N ASP A 33 -11.60 25.81 9.44
CA ASP A 33 -12.96 26.24 9.13
C ASP A 33 -13.87 24.99 9.17
N GLU A 34 -14.84 25.02 10.09
CA GLU A 34 -15.85 24.00 10.36
C GLU A 34 -16.70 23.71 9.11
N ASP A 35 -16.26 22.77 8.27
CA ASP A 35 -17.09 22.18 7.23
C ASP A 35 -18.17 21.30 7.88
N ASN A 36 -19.41 21.79 7.83
CA ASN A 36 -20.60 21.09 8.31
C ASN A 36 -20.89 19.88 7.40
N ILE A 37 -20.29 18.73 7.70
CA ILE A 37 -20.43 17.49 6.93
C ILE A 37 -21.86 16.97 7.10
N GLN A 38 -22.73 17.26 6.14
CA GLN A 38 -24.02 16.57 6.03
C GLN A 38 -23.76 15.08 5.77
N LEU A 39 -24.12 14.24 6.75
CA LEU A 39 -24.08 12.78 6.67
C LEU A 39 -24.96 12.29 5.51
N LEU A 40 -24.33 12.05 4.36
CA LEU A 40 -24.96 11.31 3.27
C LEU A 40 -25.35 9.91 3.77
N ARG A 41 -26.63 9.56 3.56
CA ARG A 41 -27.22 8.29 4.00
C ARG A 41 -26.32 7.10 3.61
N PRO A 42 -26.13 6.11 4.49
CA PRO A 42 -25.23 4.99 4.24
C PRO A 42 -25.72 4.20 3.03
N ARG A 43 -24.98 4.28 1.93
CA ARG A 43 -25.16 3.41 0.77
C ARG A 43 -24.80 1.99 1.23
N ARG A 44 -25.74 1.04 1.08
CA ARG A 44 -25.53 -0.38 1.40
C ARG A 44 -24.24 -0.87 0.74
N ARG A 45 -23.18 -1.05 1.52
CA ARG A 45 -21.99 -1.76 1.07
C ARG A 45 -22.40 -3.22 0.88
N ARG A 46 -22.03 -3.82 -0.24
CA ARG A 46 -22.11 -5.29 -0.37
C ARG A 46 -21.20 -5.86 0.71
N ILE A 47 -21.81 -6.51 1.70
CA ILE A 47 -21.10 -7.28 2.71
C ILE A 47 -20.64 -8.54 2.01
N ILE A 48 -19.32 -8.70 1.85
CA ILE A 48 -18.75 -10.00 1.52
C ILE A 48 -18.77 -10.78 2.83
N LEU A 49 -19.75 -11.65 2.99
CA LEU A 49 -19.74 -12.68 4.03
C LEU A 49 -18.57 -13.61 3.69
N SER A 50 -17.50 -13.51 4.48
CA SER A 50 -16.42 -14.48 4.43
C SER A 50 -16.82 -15.65 5.32
N ASP A 51 -17.27 -16.75 4.72
CA ASP A 51 -17.20 -18.05 5.37
C ASP A 51 -17.09 -19.20 4.36
N SER A 52 -16.41 -20.26 4.80
CA SER A 52 -16.14 -21.57 4.20
C SER A 52 -14.79 -21.76 3.49
N GLU A 53 -14.02 -22.73 4.01
CA GLU A 53 -12.84 -23.32 3.37
C GLU A 53 -13.23 -23.89 2.00
N SER A 54 -12.98 -23.08 0.97
CA SER A 54 -13.25 -23.43 -0.41
C SER A 54 -12.33 -24.57 -0.84
N SER A 55 -12.93 -25.71 -1.18
CA SER A 55 -12.23 -26.90 -1.69
C SER A 55 -11.33 -26.56 -2.89
N GLU A 56 -10.24 -27.29 -3.10
CA GLU A 56 -9.36 -27.08 -4.28
C GLU A 56 -10.14 -27.08 -5.60
N THR A 57 -11.26 -27.81 -5.66
CA THR A 57 -12.20 -27.83 -6.79
C THR A 57 -12.93 -26.50 -7.03
N GLU A 58 -13.27 -25.75 -5.98
CA GLU A 58 -13.88 -24.43 -6.11
C GLU A 58 -12.84 -23.36 -6.45
N ILE A 59 -11.62 -23.47 -5.91
CA ILE A 59 -10.49 -22.62 -6.31
C ILE A 59 -10.20 -22.80 -7.80
N ASN A 60 -10.17 -24.05 -8.28
CA ASN A 60 -9.96 -24.36 -9.69
C ASN A 60 -11.12 -23.88 -10.59
N ARG A 61 -12.39 -23.96 -10.14
CA ARG A 61 -13.51 -23.35 -10.86
C ARG A 61 -13.41 -21.84 -10.91
N ALA A 62 -13.09 -21.18 -9.80
CA ALA A 62 -12.92 -19.73 -9.75
C ALA A 62 -11.76 -19.26 -10.66
N ILE A 63 -10.67 -20.03 -10.74
CA ILE A 63 -9.55 -19.77 -11.67
C ILE A 63 -9.99 -19.97 -13.12
N GLN A 64 -10.77 -21.01 -13.42
CA GLN A 64 -11.29 -21.26 -14.75
C GLN A 64 -12.28 -20.17 -15.21
N ASP A 65 -13.20 -19.75 -14.34
CA ASP A 65 -14.14 -18.65 -14.60
C ASP A 65 -13.40 -17.31 -14.78
N LEU A 66 -12.30 -17.08 -14.07
CA LEU A 66 -11.45 -15.91 -14.23
C LEU A 66 -10.62 -15.95 -15.53
N ALA A 67 -10.22 -17.15 -15.98
CA ALA A 67 -9.53 -17.35 -17.25
C ALA A 67 -10.48 -17.18 -18.45
N GLU A 68 -11.70 -17.68 -18.36
CA GLU A 68 -12.72 -17.59 -19.42
C GLU A 68 -13.36 -16.20 -19.54
N SER A 69 -13.39 -15.41 -18.46
CA SER A 69 -13.85 -14.01 -18.49
C SER A 69 -12.77 -12.99 -18.85
N SER A 70 -11.53 -13.42 -19.09
CA SER A 70 -10.40 -12.53 -19.40
C SER A 70 -10.39 -12.05 -20.85
N SER A 71 -11.45 -11.33 -21.25
CA SER A 71 -11.20 -10.24 -22.21
C SER A 71 -10.11 -9.35 -21.60
N PRO A 72 -9.07 -8.94 -22.36
CA PRO A 72 -8.04 -8.08 -21.81
C PRO A 72 -8.71 -6.81 -21.28
N SER A 73 -8.67 -6.64 -19.95
CA SER A 73 -9.18 -5.43 -19.30
C SER A 73 -8.25 -4.29 -19.71
N THR A 74 -8.56 -3.67 -20.83
CA THR A 74 -7.88 -2.47 -21.29
C THR A 74 -8.36 -1.34 -20.41
N TRP A 75 -7.45 -0.70 -19.68
CA TRP A 75 -7.72 0.57 -19.02
C TRP A 75 -8.26 1.54 -20.08
N THR A 76 -9.50 1.96 -19.91
CA THR A 76 -10.16 2.90 -20.82
C THR A 76 -10.38 4.22 -20.10
N ASP A 77 -10.40 5.30 -20.86
CA ASP A 77 -10.77 6.59 -20.31
C ASP A 77 -12.18 6.47 -19.71
N PRO A 78 -12.38 6.98 -18.48
CA PRO A 78 -13.67 6.87 -17.85
C PRO A 78 -14.73 7.58 -18.71
N LYS A 79 -15.95 7.05 -18.78
CA LYS A 79 -17.06 7.61 -19.59
C LYS A 79 -18.17 8.15 -18.68
N GLY A 80 -18.84 9.24 -19.09
CA GLY A 80 -19.99 9.84 -18.39
C GLY A 80 -19.68 11.16 -17.68
N ASN A 81 -20.57 11.57 -16.75
CA ASN A 81 -20.44 12.81 -15.97
C ASN A 81 -19.37 12.67 -14.87
N GLN A 82 -18.11 12.83 -15.25
CA GLN A 82 -17.02 12.95 -14.29
C GLN A 82 -17.04 14.32 -13.63
N ARG A 83 -16.61 14.37 -12.37
CA ARG A 83 -16.29 15.65 -11.71
C ARG A 83 -15.18 16.32 -12.52
N GLN A 84 -15.24 17.64 -12.67
CA GLN A 84 -14.16 18.39 -13.30
C GLN A 84 -12.86 18.09 -12.55
N LEU A 85 -11.88 17.52 -13.26
CA LEU A 85 -10.55 17.26 -12.72
C LEU A 85 -9.90 18.59 -12.39
N ILE A 86 -9.62 18.81 -11.12
CA ILE A 86 -8.75 19.90 -10.70
C ILE A 86 -7.34 19.51 -11.17
N ALA A 87 -6.76 20.31 -12.07
CA ALA A 87 -5.40 20.08 -12.52
C ALA A 87 -4.46 20.22 -11.32
N PHE A 88 -3.48 19.33 -11.22
CA PHE A 88 -2.39 19.49 -10.26
C PHE A 88 -1.55 20.71 -10.67
N THR A 89 -1.57 21.75 -9.84
CA THR A 89 -0.89 23.03 -10.09
C THR A 89 0.43 23.18 -9.33
N GLU A 90 0.75 22.24 -8.45
CA GLU A 90 2.00 22.29 -7.67
C GLU A 90 3.18 21.75 -8.50
N ILE A 91 4.39 21.95 -7.97
CA ILE A 91 5.60 21.45 -8.60
C ILE A 91 5.63 19.93 -8.42
N PRO A 92 5.66 19.14 -9.50
CA PRO A 92 5.70 17.69 -9.40
C PRO A 92 7.06 17.24 -8.85
N GLY A 93 7.04 16.20 -8.01
CA GLY A 93 8.24 15.59 -7.47
C GLY A 93 8.28 15.57 -5.94
N ALA A 94 9.37 15.05 -5.40
CA ALA A 94 9.61 15.09 -3.96
C ALA A 94 10.06 16.49 -3.53
N PRO A 95 9.65 16.97 -2.34
CA PRO A 95 10.13 18.23 -1.78
C PRO A 95 11.66 18.31 -1.72
N LEU A 96 12.19 19.53 -1.84
CA LEU A 96 13.64 19.73 -1.96
C LEU A 96 14.40 19.26 -0.71
N HIS A 97 13.81 19.45 0.48
CA HIS A 97 14.36 18.94 1.73
C HIS A 97 14.42 17.39 1.77
N MET A 98 13.42 16.69 1.21
CA MET A 98 13.42 15.22 1.07
C MET A 98 14.49 14.76 0.09
N CYS A 99 14.64 15.44 -1.05
CA CYS A 99 15.69 15.14 -2.01
C CYS A 99 17.09 15.24 -1.39
N ARG A 100 17.33 16.24 -0.53
CA ARG A 100 18.60 16.39 0.20
C ARG A 100 18.80 15.29 1.24
N LEU A 101 17.79 15.02 2.07
CA LEU A 101 17.84 13.96 3.10
C LEU A 101 18.13 12.58 2.50
N MET A 102 17.66 12.36 1.28
CA MET A 102 17.76 11.08 0.60
C MET A 102 18.95 10.96 -0.36
N ILE A 103 19.80 11.99 -0.47
CA ILE A 103 21.01 11.93 -1.29
C ILE A 103 21.97 10.89 -0.69
N ASN A 104 22.26 9.82 -1.43
CA ASN A 104 23.05 8.66 -1.00
C ASN A 104 22.37 7.67 -0.03
N LYS A 105 21.04 7.71 0.09
CA LYS A 105 20.29 6.72 0.87
C LYS A 105 20.06 5.43 0.09
N SER A 106 20.02 4.32 0.81
CA SER A 106 19.77 3.00 0.22
C SER A 106 18.29 2.83 -0.16
N PRO A 107 17.95 1.96 -1.14
CA PRO A 107 16.55 1.68 -1.48
C PRO A 107 15.70 1.24 -0.28
N ALA A 108 16.30 0.58 0.71
CA ALA A 108 15.63 0.19 1.95
C ALA A 108 15.24 1.41 2.80
N GLU A 109 16.06 2.46 2.84
CA GLU A 109 15.74 3.71 3.52
C GLU A 109 14.62 4.47 2.81
N PHE A 110 14.57 4.45 1.47
CA PHE A 110 13.41 4.98 0.74
C PHE A 110 12.13 4.20 1.05
N TYR A 111 12.21 2.87 1.12
CA TYR A 111 11.06 2.03 1.47
C TYR A 111 10.55 2.33 2.89
N ALA A 112 11.45 2.60 3.84
CA ALA A 112 11.11 2.94 5.22
C ALA A 112 10.31 4.26 5.35
N LEU A 113 10.40 5.17 4.37
CA LEU A 113 9.55 6.37 4.32
C LEU A 113 8.09 6.05 4.00
N LEU A 114 7.86 5.00 3.19
CA LEU A 114 6.52 4.58 2.78
C LEU A 114 5.89 3.63 3.81
N VAL A 115 6.70 2.74 4.39
CA VAL A 115 6.26 1.75 5.36
C VAL A 115 7.13 1.88 6.60
N THR A 116 6.67 2.69 7.54
CA THR A 116 7.36 2.95 8.80
C THR A 116 7.26 1.76 9.75
N ASP A 117 8.12 1.76 10.77
CA ASP A 117 8.12 0.73 11.81
C ASP A 117 6.81 0.70 12.60
N ASP A 118 6.12 1.83 12.73
CA ASP A 118 4.79 1.91 13.36
C ASP A 118 3.76 1.10 12.59
N VAL A 119 3.77 1.19 11.26
CA VAL A 119 2.91 0.37 10.41
C VAL A 119 3.21 -1.11 10.64
N PHE A 120 4.49 -1.50 10.67
CA PHE A 120 4.85 -2.89 10.94
C PHE A 120 4.45 -3.36 12.34
N ASN A 121 4.61 -2.53 13.36
CA ASN A 121 4.16 -2.82 14.72
C ASN A 121 2.64 -3.01 14.79
N GLU A 122 1.88 -2.18 14.07
CA GLU A 122 0.43 -2.34 13.95
C GLU A 122 0.08 -3.67 13.26
N ARG A 123 0.80 -4.05 12.20
CA ARG A 123 0.62 -5.35 11.54
C ARG A 123 0.91 -6.52 12.49
N VAL A 124 2.01 -6.47 13.24
CA VAL A 124 2.33 -7.50 14.25
C VAL A 124 1.18 -7.65 15.25
N LYS A 125 0.70 -6.53 15.81
CA LYS A 125 -0.40 -6.53 16.78
C LYS A 125 -1.67 -7.12 16.17
N ASN A 126 -2.07 -6.65 14.99
CA ASN A 126 -3.29 -7.07 14.32
C ASN A 126 -3.24 -8.55 13.92
N THR A 127 -2.12 -9.02 13.37
CA THR A 127 -1.94 -10.42 12.96
C THR A 127 -1.98 -11.36 14.16
N ASN A 128 -1.29 -11.02 15.26
CA ASN A 128 -1.34 -11.83 16.48
C ASN A 128 -2.73 -11.83 17.11
N HIS A 129 -3.39 -10.68 17.18
CA HIS A 129 -4.76 -10.58 17.66
C HIS A 129 -5.71 -11.43 16.83
N PHE A 130 -5.62 -11.34 15.51
CA PHE A 130 -6.43 -12.14 14.59
C PHE A 130 -6.21 -13.64 14.77
N ALA A 131 -4.95 -14.09 14.89
CA ALA A 131 -4.65 -15.50 15.09
C ALA A 131 -5.27 -16.04 16.38
N ILE A 132 -5.15 -15.30 17.48
CA ILE A 132 -5.77 -15.66 18.76
C ILE A 132 -7.30 -15.68 18.63
N ALA A 133 -7.90 -14.64 18.05
CA ALA A 133 -9.34 -14.57 17.85
C ALA A 133 -9.84 -15.75 17.00
N LYS A 134 -9.10 -16.14 15.97
CA LYS A 134 -9.45 -17.28 15.11
C LYS A 134 -9.33 -18.62 15.86
N ILE A 135 -8.35 -18.79 16.73
CA ILE A 135 -8.20 -20.00 17.56
C ILE A 135 -9.35 -20.12 18.58
N VAL A 136 -9.77 -19.01 19.18
CA VAL A 136 -10.79 -19.00 20.25
C VAL A 136 -12.20 -19.08 19.69
N ASN A 137 -12.48 -18.34 18.61
CA ASN A 137 -13.86 -18.10 18.16
C ASN A 137 -14.26 -18.91 16.91
N SER A 138 -13.32 -19.53 16.17
CA SER A 138 -13.67 -20.28 14.96
C SER A 138 -13.99 -21.74 15.26
N GLN A 139 -15.08 -22.25 14.67
CA GLN A 139 -15.41 -23.68 14.68
C GLN A 139 -14.39 -24.51 13.88
N GLU A 140 -13.69 -23.91 12.90
CA GLU A 140 -12.63 -24.53 12.10
C GLU A 140 -11.35 -24.80 12.92
N ALA A 141 -11.19 -24.12 14.07
CA ALA A 141 -10.08 -24.36 14.98
C ALA A 141 -10.30 -25.65 15.79
N THR A 142 -10.37 -26.79 15.09
CA THR A 142 -10.45 -28.13 15.68
C THR A 142 -9.18 -28.47 16.45
N LYS A 143 -9.22 -29.51 17.31
CA LYS A 143 -8.09 -29.85 18.21
C LYS A 143 -6.77 -30.12 17.46
N CYS A 144 -6.87 -30.60 16.23
CA CYS A 144 -5.73 -30.92 15.37
C CYS A 144 -5.43 -29.83 14.33
N ALA A 145 -6.16 -28.70 14.33
CA ALA A 145 -5.95 -27.64 13.36
C ALA A 145 -4.57 -26.99 13.53
N ARG A 146 -3.86 -26.77 12.42
CA ARG A 146 -2.50 -26.18 12.41
C ARG A 146 -2.44 -24.82 13.11
N ILE A 147 -3.53 -24.06 13.06
CA ILE A 147 -3.63 -22.74 13.70
C ILE A 147 -3.47 -22.80 15.22
N ARG A 148 -3.75 -23.94 15.87
CA ARG A 148 -3.49 -24.10 17.32
C ARG A 148 -1.99 -24.10 17.67
N ASN A 149 -1.12 -24.38 16.71
CA ASN A 149 0.33 -24.29 16.86
C ASN A 149 0.87 -22.90 16.46
N TRP A 150 0.01 -21.89 16.38
CA TRP A 150 0.42 -20.52 16.08
C TRP A 150 1.39 -20.01 17.14
N ALA A 151 2.53 -19.49 16.67
CA ALA A 151 3.46 -18.73 17.48
C ALA A 151 3.28 -17.24 17.19
N PRO A 152 3.21 -16.37 18.21
CA PRO A 152 3.12 -14.93 17.99
C PRO A 152 4.27 -14.43 17.11
N THR A 153 3.93 -13.70 16.05
CA THR A 153 4.92 -13.10 15.17
C THR A 153 5.50 -11.83 15.79
N ASN A 154 6.66 -11.41 15.28
CA ASN A 154 7.39 -10.23 15.73
C ASN A 154 7.73 -9.30 14.55
N LEU A 155 8.24 -8.12 14.88
CA LEU A 155 8.59 -7.09 13.89
C LEU A 155 9.55 -7.61 12.82
N VAL A 156 10.55 -8.40 13.22
CA VAL A 156 11.58 -8.94 12.31
C VAL A 156 10.96 -9.92 11.31
N GLU A 157 10.09 -10.81 11.77
CA GLU A 157 9.38 -11.76 10.93
C GLU A 157 8.45 -11.08 9.94
N ILE A 158 7.67 -10.09 10.38
CA ILE A 158 6.79 -9.34 9.48
C ILE A 158 7.61 -8.55 8.43
N LYS A 159 8.73 -7.92 8.82
CA LYS A 159 9.63 -7.26 7.85
C LYS A 159 10.19 -8.26 6.83
N LYS A 160 10.61 -9.45 7.27
CA LYS A 160 11.07 -10.53 6.38
C LYS A 160 9.97 -11.00 5.43
N PHE A 161 8.74 -11.16 5.94
CA PHE A 161 7.59 -11.53 5.13
C PHE A 161 7.32 -10.49 4.02
N PHE A 162 7.32 -9.19 4.34
CA PHE A 162 7.19 -8.13 3.34
C PHE A 162 8.35 -8.12 2.34
N GLY A 163 9.57 -8.38 2.78
CA GLY A 163 10.73 -8.56 1.90
C GLY A 163 10.52 -9.70 0.88
N LEU A 164 9.96 -10.83 1.33
CA LEU A 164 9.60 -11.95 0.44
C LEU A 164 8.50 -11.57 -0.55
N VAL A 165 7.46 -10.86 -0.10
CA VAL A 165 6.38 -10.37 -0.98
C VAL A 165 6.92 -9.43 -2.06
N LEU A 166 7.81 -8.50 -1.69
CA LEU A 166 8.47 -7.62 -2.66
C LEU A 166 9.31 -8.42 -3.66
N PHE A 167 10.05 -9.42 -3.18
CA PHE A 167 10.84 -10.30 -4.04
C PHE A 167 9.96 -11.10 -5.02
N MET A 168 8.81 -11.60 -4.57
CA MET A 168 7.82 -12.27 -5.43
C MET A 168 7.25 -11.34 -6.49
N GLY A 169 7.09 -10.04 -6.19
CA GLY A 169 6.68 -9.04 -7.17
C GLY A 169 7.74 -8.75 -8.23
N LEU A 170 9.02 -8.91 -7.89
CA LEU A 170 10.15 -8.70 -8.81
C LEU A 170 10.43 -9.93 -9.66
N VAL A 171 10.39 -11.13 -9.07
CA VAL A 171 10.73 -12.37 -9.76
C VAL A 171 9.49 -12.99 -10.41
N LYS A 172 9.42 -12.90 -11.73
CA LYS A 172 8.42 -13.64 -12.51
C LYS A 172 8.82 -15.12 -12.55
N LEU A 173 8.16 -15.95 -11.74
CA LEU A 173 8.34 -17.40 -11.84
C LEU A 173 7.73 -17.92 -13.15
N PRO A 174 8.46 -18.76 -13.92
CA PRO A 174 7.92 -19.37 -15.11
C PRO A 174 6.74 -20.27 -14.75
N LYS A 175 5.67 -20.21 -15.54
CA LYS A 175 4.51 -21.08 -15.36
C LYS A 175 4.95 -22.54 -15.45
N ILE A 176 4.56 -23.35 -14.46
CA ILE A 176 4.91 -24.78 -14.34
C ILE A 176 4.33 -25.62 -15.51
N SER A 177 3.47 -25.03 -16.34
CA SER A 177 2.81 -25.70 -17.48
C SER A 177 3.74 -26.19 -18.59
N ARG A 178 5.05 -25.88 -18.58
CA ARG A 178 6.00 -26.36 -19.60
C ARG A 178 6.75 -27.65 -19.28
N LEU A 179 6.60 -28.23 -18.09
CA LEU A 179 7.38 -29.42 -17.69
C LEU A 179 6.67 -30.78 -17.84
N LEU A 180 5.48 -30.82 -18.44
CA LEU A 180 4.72 -32.07 -18.65
C LEU A 180 4.63 -32.56 -20.11
N VAL A 181 5.52 -32.12 -21.01
CA VAL A 181 5.51 -32.57 -22.43
C VAL A 181 6.88 -33.10 -22.90
N GLN A 182 7.65 -33.73 -22.00
CA GLN A 182 8.75 -34.61 -22.40
C GLN A 182 8.80 -35.85 -21.51
N ARG A 183 7.98 -36.83 -21.85
CA ARG A 183 8.23 -38.26 -21.57
C ARG A 183 7.72 -39.07 -22.74
#